data_AF-A0A958LRV0-F1
#
_entry.id   AF-A0A958LRV0-F1
#
_cell.length_a   1.000
_cell.length_b   1.000
_cell.length_c   1.000
_cell.angle_alpha   90.00
_cell.angle_beta   90.00
_cell.angle_gamma   90.00
#
_symmetry.space_group_name_H-M   'P 1'
#
loop_
_entity.id
_entity.type
_entity.pdbx_description
1 polymer ?
#
loop_
_entity_poly.entity_id
_entity_poly.type
_entity_poly.pdbx_seq_one_letter_code
_entity_poly.pdbx_strand_id
1 'polypeptide(L)'
;MARLSFYHWVKNFLDLQLDLQPKMIEQFYDHALQIPYWQNSQKELAETVQNDLITFAHNHPLGFELNDIRHANTWQTLELQQGQDFYQVLRDHGPGKMEESKRKYLALSPTQILQIHVLDNGGLDVCVYSNRVKVDGSRLKPLSPLTRLHYNSALELVPGQTQLLQTSHLTWARFQMDDGACHGLLFKGYTFQKADAFMGKVMSQYPELYYALKRLERHFIDLKSDPLYQELVALLEKANAMAASPHPEATRLAETALQKGQLALKNIFPNDKLLTLLVTNLEYRITDGRPQRPSLQGKPEEPCPSLRPLT
;
A
#
# COMPACT_ATOMS: atom_id res chain seq x y z
N MET A 1 -4.07 17.87 -20.86
CA MET A 1 -3.33 17.14 -19.80
C MET A 1 -2.93 15.72 -20.22
N ALA A 2 -3.69 15.07 -21.12
CA ALA A 2 -3.44 13.69 -21.55
C ALA A 2 -2.04 13.47 -22.11
N ARG A 3 -1.58 14.33 -23.04
CA ARG A 3 -0.22 14.29 -23.62
C ARG A 3 0.88 14.28 -22.56
N LEU A 4 0.79 15.17 -21.58
CA LEU A 4 1.78 15.25 -20.49
C LEU A 4 1.81 13.96 -19.67
N SER A 5 0.64 13.38 -19.43
CA SER A 5 0.49 12.15 -18.64
C SER A 5 1.07 10.95 -19.36
N PHE A 6 0.81 10.84 -20.67
CA PHE A 6 1.38 9.82 -21.53
C PHE A 6 2.89 9.99 -21.67
N TYR A 7 3.39 11.21 -21.87
CA TYR A 7 4.82 11.51 -21.87
C TYR A 7 5.51 11.07 -20.58
N HIS A 8 4.97 11.42 -19.41
CA HIS A 8 5.52 11.00 -18.14
C HIS A 8 5.46 9.49 -17.94
N TRP A 9 4.40 8.82 -18.43
CA TRP A 9 4.32 7.36 -18.41
C TRP A 9 5.45 6.73 -19.23
N VAL A 10 5.55 7.07 -20.51
CA VAL A 10 6.55 6.52 -21.42
C VAL A 10 7.97 6.76 -20.89
N LYS A 11 8.25 7.99 -20.43
CA LYS A 11 9.57 8.37 -19.93
C LYS A 11 10.00 7.60 -18.68
N ASN A 12 9.06 7.32 -17.77
CA ASN A 12 9.40 6.90 -16.41
C ASN A 12 8.98 5.47 -16.05
N PHE A 13 8.05 4.85 -16.78
CA PHE A 13 7.54 3.50 -16.51
C PHE A 13 7.98 2.47 -17.56
N LEU A 14 8.28 2.90 -18.78
CA LEU A 14 8.76 2.00 -19.82
C LEU A 14 10.29 1.90 -19.80
N ASP A 15 10.80 0.75 -20.22
CA ASP A 15 12.22 0.60 -20.54
C ASP A 15 12.46 1.18 -21.92
N LEU A 16 13.25 2.25 -21.99
CA LEU A 16 13.55 2.97 -23.23
C LEU A 16 14.45 2.17 -24.18
N GLN A 17 15.02 1.05 -23.74
CA GLN A 17 15.79 0.13 -24.59
C GLN A 17 14.89 -0.85 -25.35
N LEU A 18 13.62 -0.98 -24.96
CA LEU A 18 12.67 -1.85 -25.62
C LEU A 18 11.89 -1.08 -26.70
N ASP A 19 11.65 -1.75 -27.82
CA ASP A 19 10.76 -1.22 -28.84
C ASP A 19 9.36 -1.03 -28.27
N LEU A 20 8.72 0.08 -28.63
CA LEU A 20 7.36 0.36 -28.23
C LEU A 20 6.42 -0.77 -28.71
N GLN A 21 5.57 -1.27 -27.82
CA GLN A 21 4.59 -2.33 -28.13
C GLN A 21 3.17 -1.88 -27.78
N PRO A 22 2.12 -2.39 -28.46
CA PRO A 22 0.72 -2.06 -28.16
C PRO A 22 0.38 -2.25 -26.67
N LYS A 23 0.87 -3.35 -26.08
CA LYS A 23 0.65 -3.68 -24.67
C LYS A 23 1.19 -2.63 -23.70
N MET A 24 2.27 -1.91 -24.05
CA MET A 24 2.81 -0.83 -23.20
C MET A 24 1.87 0.38 -23.17
N ILE A 25 1.18 0.66 -24.29
CA ILE A 25 0.15 1.69 -24.39
C ILE A 25 -1.11 1.27 -23.63
N GLU A 26 -1.52 0.01 -23.76
CA GLU A 26 -2.64 -0.51 -22.99
C GLU A 26 -2.37 -0.51 -21.48
N GLN A 27 -1.14 -0.81 -21.06
CA GLN A 27 -0.72 -0.68 -19.66
C GLN A 27 -0.85 0.75 -19.14
N PHE A 28 -0.53 1.76 -19.97
CA PHE A 28 -0.78 3.16 -19.62
C PHE A 28 -2.27 3.39 -19.36
N TYR A 29 -3.16 2.92 -20.24
CA TYR A 29 -4.60 3.06 -20.03
C TYR A 29 -5.09 2.29 -18.80
N ASP A 30 -4.58 1.09 -18.55
CA ASP A 30 -4.89 0.31 -17.35
C ASP A 30 -4.53 1.04 -16.06
N HIS A 31 -3.47 1.84 -16.05
CA HIS A 31 -3.12 2.66 -14.88
C HIS A 31 -3.87 3.97 -14.83
N ALA A 32 -3.99 4.67 -15.96
CA ALA A 32 -4.71 5.94 -16.06
C ALA A 32 -6.17 5.78 -15.63
N LEU A 33 -6.85 4.73 -16.09
CA LEU A 33 -8.27 4.48 -15.81
C LEU A 33 -8.55 3.99 -14.37
N GLN A 34 -7.53 3.84 -13.53
CA GLN A 34 -7.73 3.69 -12.08
C GLN A 34 -8.00 5.03 -11.40
N ILE A 35 -7.65 6.14 -12.06
CA ILE A 35 -7.78 7.49 -11.53
C ILE A 35 -9.10 8.10 -11.98
N PRO A 36 -9.97 8.57 -11.06
CA PRO A 36 -11.29 9.10 -11.39
C PRO A 36 -11.27 10.21 -12.47
N TYR A 37 -10.25 11.06 -12.47
CA TYR A 37 -10.09 12.11 -13.49
C TYR A 37 -10.09 11.54 -14.92
N TRP A 38 -9.31 10.49 -15.17
CA TRP A 38 -9.21 9.89 -16.51
C TRP A 38 -10.41 9.05 -16.90
N GLN A 39 -11.19 8.57 -15.93
CA GLN A 39 -12.47 7.92 -16.20
C GLN A 39 -13.47 8.92 -16.77
N ASN A 40 -13.52 10.12 -16.20
CA ASN A 40 -14.40 11.19 -16.66
C ASN A 40 -13.94 11.81 -18.00
N SER A 41 -12.64 11.72 -18.30
CA SER A 41 -12.02 12.27 -19.52
C SER A 41 -11.45 11.18 -20.44
N GLN A 42 -12.07 10.00 -20.49
CA GLN A 42 -11.56 8.83 -21.21
C GLN A 42 -11.40 9.07 -22.72
N LYS A 43 -12.34 9.83 -23.32
CA LYS A 43 -12.30 10.22 -24.73
C LYS A 43 -11.11 11.15 -25.04
N GLU A 44 -10.92 12.21 -24.25
CA GLU A 44 -9.78 13.13 -24.39
C GLU A 44 -8.44 12.38 -24.27
N LEU A 45 -8.35 11.47 -23.29
CA LEU A 45 -7.16 10.64 -23.07
C LEU A 45 -6.83 9.79 -24.29
N ALA A 46 -7.83 9.07 -24.83
CA ALA A 46 -7.66 8.20 -25.98
C ALA A 46 -7.27 8.98 -27.23
N GLU A 47 -8.02 10.01 -27.59
CA GLU A 47 -7.79 10.81 -28.80
C GLU A 47 -6.44 11.50 -28.78
N THR A 48 -6.01 12.04 -27.63
CA THR A 48 -4.70 12.69 -27.51
C THR A 48 -3.56 11.69 -27.73
N VAL A 49 -3.60 10.54 -27.07
CA VAL A 49 -2.56 9.50 -27.22
C VAL A 49 -2.55 8.94 -28.64
N GLN A 50 -3.73 8.71 -29.23
CA GLN A 50 -3.84 8.24 -30.61
C GLN A 50 -3.21 9.24 -31.59
N ASN A 51 -3.50 10.53 -31.46
CA ASN A 51 -2.91 11.58 -32.29
C ASN A 51 -1.38 11.67 -32.13
N ASP A 52 -0.88 11.53 -30.90
CA ASP A 52 0.56 11.53 -30.63
C ASP A 52 1.25 10.29 -31.26
N LEU A 53 0.62 9.11 -31.18
CA LEU A 53 1.12 7.88 -31.81
C LEU A 53 1.08 7.96 -33.34
N ILE A 54 0.02 8.51 -33.93
CA ILE A 54 -0.05 8.76 -35.37
C ILE A 54 1.11 9.67 -35.79
N THR A 55 1.30 10.80 -35.10
CA THR A 55 2.38 11.75 -35.41
C THR A 55 3.77 11.10 -35.26
N PHE A 56 3.96 10.26 -34.25
CA PHE A 56 5.18 9.51 -34.05
C PHE A 56 5.42 8.50 -35.19
N ALA A 57 4.40 7.72 -35.56
CA ALA A 57 4.45 6.70 -36.61
C ALA A 57 4.79 7.26 -38.00
N HIS A 58 4.41 8.51 -38.29
CA HIS A 58 4.79 9.20 -39.54
C HIS A 58 6.30 9.46 -39.64
N ASN A 59 6.97 9.70 -38.50
CA ASN A 59 8.39 10.02 -38.45
C ASN A 59 9.27 8.81 -38.10
N HIS A 60 8.68 7.80 -37.46
CA HIS A 60 9.37 6.63 -36.96
C HIS A 60 8.53 5.37 -37.23
N PRO A 61 8.97 4.43 -38.08
CA PRO A 61 8.22 3.22 -38.36
C PRO A 61 8.03 2.41 -37.07
N LEU A 62 6.79 2.03 -36.79
CA LEU A 62 6.43 1.18 -35.67
C LEU A 62 6.47 -0.29 -36.09
N GLY A 63 6.86 -1.18 -35.19
CA GLY A 63 6.81 -2.63 -35.39
C GLY A 63 5.41 -3.25 -35.29
N PHE A 64 4.35 -2.43 -35.24
CA PHE A 64 2.96 -2.84 -35.06
C PHE A 64 2.01 -1.84 -35.74
N GLU A 65 0.77 -2.25 -36.01
CA GLU A 65 -0.25 -1.37 -36.57
C GLU A 65 -0.99 -0.62 -35.46
N LEU A 66 -1.33 0.66 -35.66
CA LEU A 66 -2.04 1.44 -34.64
C LEU A 66 -3.42 0.84 -34.28
N ASN A 67 -4.02 0.08 -35.19
CA ASN A 67 -5.28 -0.64 -34.94
C ASN A 67 -5.13 -1.83 -33.97
N ASP A 68 -3.89 -2.28 -33.71
CA ASP A 68 -3.61 -3.32 -32.72
C ASP A 68 -3.75 -2.81 -31.28
N ILE A 69 -3.85 -1.49 -31.10
CA ILE A 69 -4.02 -0.87 -29.78
C ILE A 69 -5.50 -0.72 -29.47
N ARG A 70 -5.95 -1.36 -28.39
CA ARG A 70 -7.28 -1.10 -27.85
C ARG A 70 -7.25 0.19 -27.02
N HIS A 71 -7.67 1.31 -27.61
CA HIS A 71 -7.66 2.61 -26.95
C HIS A 71 -8.63 2.73 -25.78
N ALA A 72 -8.31 3.62 -24.82
CA ALA A 72 -9.10 3.81 -23.60
C ALA A 72 -10.59 4.01 -23.90
N ASN A 73 -11.00 4.86 -24.84
CA ASN A 73 -12.41 5.12 -25.18
C ASN A 73 -13.19 3.91 -25.71
N THR A 74 -12.53 2.82 -26.07
CA THR A 74 -13.16 1.54 -26.47
C THR A 74 -13.29 0.56 -25.29
N TRP A 75 -12.78 0.93 -24.12
CA TRP A 75 -12.88 0.12 -22.91
C TRP A 75 -14.11 0.52 -22.12
N GLN A 76 -14.93 -0.47 -21.80
CA GLN A 76 -15.94 -0.33 -20.77
C GLN A 76 -15.30 -0.68 -19.43
N THR A 77 -15.16 0.31 -18.56
CA THR A 77 -14.68 0.11 -17.19
C THR A 77 -15.86 0.11 -16.22
N LEU A 78 -15.78 -0.73 -15.19
CA LEU A 78 -16.82 -0.92 -14.19
C LEU A 78 -16.17 -0.92 -12.80
N GLU A 79 -16.91 -0.43 -11.82
CA GLU A 79 -16.53 -0.54 -10.41
C GLU A 79 -17.42 -1.57 -9.73
N LEU A 80 -16.82 -2.68 -9.29
CA LEU A 80 -17.53 -3.74 -8.62
C LEU A 80 -17.87 -3.32 -7.19
N GLN A 81 -19.16 -3.30 -6.87
CA GLN A 81 -19.68 -2.91 -5.56
C GLN A 81 -19.54 -4.03 -4.53
N GLN A 82 -19.63 -5.29 -4.98
CA GLN A 82 -19.53 -6.47 -4.13
C GLN A 82 -18.11 -7.03 -4.18
N GLY A 83 -17.48 -7.13 -3.01
CA GLY A 83 -16.13 -7.68 -2.88
C GLY A 83 -16.02 -9.14 -3.33
N GLN A 84 -17.12 -9.92 -3.23
CA GLN A 84 -17.17 -11.31 -3.69
C GLN A 84 -17.07 -11.42 -5.22
N ASP A 85 -17.76 -10.55 -5.96
CA ASP A 85 -17.68 -10.52 -7.43
C ASP A 85 -16.26 -10.14 -7.85
N PHE A 86 -15.65 -9.18 -7.16
CA PHE A 86 -14.29 -8.77 -7.46
C PHE A 86 -13.27 -9.88 -7.16
N TYR A 87 -13.42 -10.56 -6.02
CA TYR A 87 -12.63 -11.76 -5.72
C TYR A 87 -12.75 -12.81 -6.81
N GLN A 88 -13.97 -13.07 -7.30
CA GLN A 88 -14.21 -14.04 -8.38
C GLN A 88 -13.48 -13.64 -9.66
N VAL A 89 -13.56 -12.37 -10.05
CA VAL A 89 -12.82 -11.84 -11.20
C VAL A 89 -11.30 -12.02 -11.03
N LEU A 90 -10.75 -11.77 -9.83
CA LEU A 90 -9.31 -11.98 -9.57
C LEU A 90 -8.90 -13.46 -9.56
N ARG A 91 -9.79 -14.36 -9.13
CA ARG A 91 -9.53 -15.81 -9.16
C ARG A 91 -9.47 -16.32 -10.60
N ASP A 92 -10.41 -15.86 -11.43
CA ASP A 92 -10.48 -16.19 -12.85
C ASP A 92 -9.40 -15.46 -13.67
N HIS A 93 -8.90 -14.34 -13.14
CA HIS A 93 -7.78 -13.60 -13.69
C HIS A 93 -6.43 -14.20 -13.26
N GLY A 94 -5.90 -15.09 -14.08
CA GLY A 94 -4.53 -15.54 -13.97
C GLY A 94 -4.17 -16.49 -15.11
N PRO A 95 -2.87 -16.80 -15.28
CA PRO A 95 -2.46 -17.83 -16.22
C PRO A 95 -3.18 -19.15 -15.86
N GLY A 96 -3.81 -19.77 -16.87
CA GLY A 96 -4.64 -20.96 -16.70
C GLY A 96 -3.85 -22.14 -16.13
N LYS A 97 -4.53 -22.99 -15.35
CA LYS A 97 -3.99 -24.16 -14.65
C LYS A 97 -2.89 -23.87 -13.60
N MET A 98 -2.89 -22.71 -12.95
CA MET A 98 -2.16 -22.60 -11.68
C MET A 98 -2.97 -23.24 -10.57
N GLU A 99 -2.31 -24.00 -9.69
CA GLU A 99 -2.94 -24.55 -8.50
C GLU A 99 -3.44 -23.41 -7.60
N GLU A 100 -4.70 -23.47 -7.20
CA GLU A 100 -5.28 -22.51 -6.25
C GLU A 100 -4.50 -22.46 -4.93
N SER A 101 -3.83 -23.56 -4.56
CA SER A 101 -2.98 -23.67 -3.35
C SER A 101 -1.84 -22.65 -3.30
N LYS A 102 -1.38 -22.13 -4.45
CA LYS A 102 -0.29 -21.15 -4.54
C LYS A 102 -0.77 -19.70 -4.46
N ARG A 103 -2.08 -19.45 -4.38
CA ARG A 103 -2.64 -18.10 -4.36
C ARG A 103 -3.40 -17.84 -3.07
N LYS A 104 -3.08 -16.73 -2.42
CA LYS A 104 -3.81 -16.21 -1.27
C LYS A 104 -4.36 -14.83 -1.59
N TYR A 105 -5.60 -14.59 -1.23
CA TYR A 105 -6.27 -13.31 -1.42
C TYR A 105 -6.72 -12.78 -0.07
N LEU A 106 -6.51 -11.49 0.17
CA LEU A 106 -6.83 -10.80 1.42
C LEU A 106 -7.48 -9.46 1.11
N ALA A 107 -8.65 -9.18 1.70
CA ALA A 107 -9.27 -7.87 1.59
C ALA A 107 -8.46 -6.85 2.42
N LEU A 108 -7.94 -5.81 1.79
CA LEU A 108 -7.27 -4.69 2.48
C LEU A 108 -8.27 -3.59 2.84
N SER A 109 -9.27 -3.40 1.99
CA SER A 109 -10.37 -2.45 2.14
C SER A 109 -11.59 -2.96 1.35
N PRO A 110 -12.76 -2.31 1.42
CA PRO A 110 -13.91 -2.67 0.58
C PRO A 110 -13.62 -2.61 -0.94
N THR A 111 -12.63 -1.82 -1.34
CA THR A 111 -12.29 -1.58 -2.76
C THR A 111 -10.95 -2.15 -3.18
N GLN A 112 -10.22 -2.83 -2.29
CA GLN A 112 -8.88 -3.34 -2.58
C GLN A 112 -8.67 -4.77 -2.06
N ILE A 113 -8.11 -5.61 -2.93
CA ILE A 113 -7.71 -6.98 -2.61
C ILE A 113 -6.20 -7.12 -2.84
N LEU A 114 -5.52 -7.65 -1.83
CA LEU A 114 -4.15 -8.13 -1.90
C LEU A 114 -4.16 -9.58 -2.41
N GLN A 115 -3.47 -9.82 -3.51
CA GLN A 115 -3.16 -11.14 -4.04
C GLN A 115 -1.69 -11.46 -3.75
N ILE A 116 -1.44 -12.61 -3.15
CA ILE A 116 -0.11 -13.16 -2.93
C ILE A 116 -0.03 -14.44 -3.73
N HIS A 117 1.00 -14.55 -4.55
CA HIS A 117 1.25 -15.72 -5.35
C HIS A 117 2.62 -16.31 -5.00
N VAL A 118 2.62 -17.57 -4.54
CA VAL A 118 3.83 -18.32 -4.23
C VAL A 118 4.39 -18.92 -5.51
N LEU A 119 5.59 -18.51 -5.88
CA LEU A 119 6.32 -18.99 -7.05
C LEU A 119 6.98 -20.34 -6.77
N ASP A 120 7.35 -21.06 -7.83
CA ASP A 120 7.96 -22.39 -7.72
C ASP A 120 9.32 -22.39 -7.00
N ASN A 121 10.02 -21.26 -7.03
CA ASN A 121 11.28 -21.06 -6.30
C ASN A 121 11.06 -20.66 -4.82
N GLY A 122 9.82 -20.65 -4.32
CA GLY A 122 9.47 -20.20 -2.98
C GLY A 122 9.40 -18.68 -2.81
N GLY A 123 9.65 -17.89 -3.85
CA GLY A 123 9.45 -16.45 -3.86
C GLY A 123 7.97 -16.06 -3.92
N LEU A 124 7.68 -14.76 -3.77
CA LEU A 124 6.31 -14.23 -3.79
C LEU A 124 6.16 -13.16 -4.90
N ASP A 125 5.07 -13.22 -5.67
CA ASP A 125 4.55 -12.09 -6.45
C ASP A 125 3.33 -11.53 -5.70
N VAL A 126 3.44 -10.29 -5.24
CA VAL A 126 2.46 -9.63 -4.37
C VAL A 126 1.83 -8.46 -5.12
N CYS A 127 0.55 -8.58 -5.42
CA CYS A 127 -0.21 -7.59 -6.17
C CYS A 127 -1.33 -7.00 -5.32
N VAL A 128 -1.57 -5.70 -5.41
CA VAL A 128 -2.79 -5.05 -4.89
C VAL A 128 -3.62 -4.59 -6.06
N TYR A 129 -4.87 -5.02 -6.12
CA TYR A 129 -5.82 -4.60 -7.15
C TYR A 129 -6.92 -3.73 -6.56
N SER A 130 -7.39 -2.74 -7.32
CA SER A 130 -8.64 -2.03 -7.03
C SER A 130 -9.83 -2.80 -7.59
N ASN A 131 -11.01 -2.60 -7.02
CA ASN A 131 -12.31 -3.15 -7.48
C ASN A 131 -12.75 -2.66 -8.87
N ARG A 132 -11.83 -2.07 -9.64
CA ARG A 132 -12.07 -1.58 -10.99
C ARG A 132 -11.67 -2.65 -11.99
N VAL A 133 -12.59 -2.94 -12.89
CA VAL A 133 -12.45 -3.96 -13.92
C VAL A 133 -12.76 -3.36 -15.28
N LYS A 134 -12.30 -4.00 -16.35
CA LYS A 134 -12.66 -3.72 -17.73
C LYS A 134 -13.34 -4.91 -18.36
N VAL A 135 -14.25 -4.64 -19.30
CA VAL A 135 -14.84 -5.66 -20.16
C VAL A 135 -13.85 -6.00 -21.27
N ASP A 136 -13.48 -7.26 -21.35
CA ASP A 136 -12.61 -7.80 -22.39
C ASP A 136 -13.24 -9.04 -23.04
N GLY A 137 -13.80 -8.84 -24.22
CA GLY A 137 -14.70 -9.80 -24.86
C GLY A 137 -15.91 -10.11 -23.97
N SER A 138 -16.12 -11.39 -23.64
CA SER A 138 -17.21 -11.86 -22.79
C SER A 138 -16.84 -11.97 -21.31
N ARG A 139 -15.69 -11.41 -20.89
CA ARG A 139 -15.17 -11.58 -19.54
C ARG A 139 -14.83 -10.25 -18.90
N LEU A 140 -14.91 -10.20 -17.57
CA LEU A 140 -14.35 -9.12 -16.79
C LEU A 140 -12.88 -9.41 -16.51
N LYS A 141 -12.03 -8.40 -16.63
CA LYS A 141 -10.62 -8.45 -16.22
C LYS A 141 -10.34 -7.30 -15.27
N PRO A 142 -9.57 -7.50 -14.19
CA PRO A 142 -9.08 -6.37 -13.41
C PRO A 142 -8.21 -5.47 -14.28
N LEU A 143 -8.18 -4.18 -13.93
CA LEU A 143 -7.13 -3.29 -14.41
C LEU A 143 -5.77 -3.71 -13.85
N SER A 144 -4.68 -3.13 -14.35
CA SER A 144 -3.34 -3.36 -13.81
C SER A 144 -3.29 -3.18 -12.29
N PRO A 145 -2.47 -3.93 -11.56
CA PRO A 145 -2.37 -3.78 -10.12
C PRO A 145 -1.84 -2.39 -9.73
N LEU A 146 -2.34 -1.84 -8.63
CA LEU A 146 -1.88 -0.59 -8.01
C LEU A 146 -0.47 -0.73 -7.43
N THR A 147 -0.20 -1.91 -6.89
CA THR A 147 1.09 -2.31 -6.29
C THR A 147 1.45 -3.66 -6.86
N ARG A 148 2.73 -3.83 -7.22
CA ARG A 148 3.32 -5.10 -7.61
C ARG A 148 4.71 -5.19 -7.01
N LEU A 149 4.90 -6.18 -6.13
CA LEU A 149 6.15 -6.42 -5.43
C LEU A 149 6.61 -7.86 -5.65
N HIS A 150 7.90 -8.03 -5.81
CA HIS A 150 8.53 -9.31 -6.06
C HIS A 150 9.50 -9.65 -4.94
N TYR A 151 9.27 -10.76 -4.26
CA TYR A 151 10.11 -11.24 -3.16
C TYR A 151 10.78 -12.56 -3.52
N ASN A 152 12.00 -12.74 -3.04
CA ASN A 152 12.72 -14.01 -3.10
C ASN A 152 12.22 -14.99 -2.00
N SER A 153 12.80 -16.18 -1.94
CA SER A 153 12.45 -17.20 -0.93
C SER A 153 12.83 -16.81 0.51
N ALA A 154 13.68 -15.80 0.69
CA ALA A 154 14.03 -15.22 1.99
C ALA A 154 13.09 -14.08 2.40
N LEU A 155 12.02 -13.82 1.63
CA LEU A 155 11.08 -12.71 1.83
C LEU A 155 11.75 -11.33 1.74
N GLU A 156 12.82 -11.22 0.97
CA GLU A 156 13.44 -9.95 0.60
C GLU A 156 13.04 -9.56 -0.82
N LEU A 157 12.95 -8.26 -1.10
CA LEU A 157 12.65 -7.79 -2.45
C LEU A 157 13.74 -8.24 -3.44
N VAL A 158 13.33 -8.77 -4.59
CA VAL A 158 14.25 -9.30 -5.60
C VAL A 158 15.14 -8.17 -6.16
N PRO A 159 16.49 -8.31 -6.08
CA PRO A 159 17.40 -7.29 -6.59
C PRO A 159 17.27 -7.07 -8.11
N GLY A 160 17.47 -5.83 -8.57
CA GLY A 160 17.33 -5.43 -9.97
C GLY A 160 15.91 -5.48 -10.53
N GLN A 161 14.94 -6.10 -9.84
CA GLN A 161 13.57 -6.20 -10.33
C GLN A 161 12.78 -4.94 -10.01
N THR A 162 12.12 -4.36 -11.02
CA THR A 162 11.27 -3.19 -10.83
C THR A 162 10.08 -3.54 -9.93
N GLN A 163 9.95 -2.78 -8.87
CA GLN A 163 8.87 -2.79 -7.90
C GLN A 163 7.94 -1.60 -8.19
N LEU A 164 6.64 -1.78 -7.99
CA LEU A 164 5.64 -0.72 -8.03
C LEU A 164 4.88 -0.72 -6.71
N LEU A 165 4.83 0.40 -6.00
CA LEU A 165 4.11 0.52 -4.74
C LEU A 165 3.24 1.78 -4.72
N GLN A 166 1.94 1.62 -4.49
CA GLN A 166 1.08 2.75 -4.18
C GLN A 166 1.31 3.19 -2.73
N THR A 167 1.85 4.39 -2.53
CA THR A 167 2.10 4.96 -1.19
C THR A 167 0.87 5.72 -0.65
N SER A 168 0.08 6.32 -1.55
CA SER A 168 -1.14 7.08 -1.26
C SER A 168 -2.12 7.03 -2.46
N HIS A 169 -3.32 7.62 -2.33
CA HIS A 169 -4.39 7.53 -3.32
C HIS A 169 -3.96 7.88 -4.76
N LEU A 170 -3.10 8.89 -4.92
CA LEU A 170 -2.58 9.35 -6.21
C LEU A 170 -1.05 9.42 -6.22
N THR A 171 -0.39 8.59 -5.41
CA THR A 171 1.08 8.57 -5.35
C THR A 171 1.59 7.15 -5.50
N TRP A 172 2.55 6.97 -6.40
CA TRP A 172 3.18 5.67 -6.68
C TRP A 172 4.70 5.81 -6.65
N ALA A 173 5.36 4.81 -6.07
CA ALA A 173 6.80 4.63 -6.13
C ALA A 173 7.11 3.52 -7.12
N ARG A 174 7.96 3.80 -8.12
CA ARG A 174 8.60 2.79 -8.96
C ARG A 174 10.07 2.73 -8.58
N PHE A 175 10.53 1.59 -8.09
CA PHE A 175 11.87 1.48 -7.53
C PHE A 175 12.45 0.08 -7.75
N GLN A 176 13.74 -0.04 -7.49
CA GLN A 176 14.50 -1.27 -7.53
C GLN A 176 15.38 -1.31 -6.28
N MET A 177 15.77 -2.52 -5.89
CA MET A 177 16.74 -2.74 -4.83
C MET A 177 18.01 -3.27 -5.48
N ASP A 178 19.16 -2.66 -5.24
CA ASP A 178 20.46 -3.16 -5.69
C ASP A 178 21.45 -3.02 -4.53
N ASP A 179 22.13 -4.10 -4.15
CA ASP A 179 23.11 -4.13 -3.04
C ASP A 179 22.62 -3.49 -1.73
N GLY A 180 21.34 -3.68 -1.40
CA GLY A 180 20.70 -3.10 -0.21
C GLY A 180 20.35 -1.61 -0.32
N ALA A 181 20.73 -0.97 -1.43
CA ALA A 181 20.35 0.39 -1.77
C ALA A 181 19.04 0.42 -2.57
N CYS A 182 18.26 1.49 -2.37
CA CYS A 182 17.01 1.73 -3.07
C CYS A 182 17.19 2.89 -4.07
N HIS A 183 16.83 2.66 -5.32
CA HIS A 183 16.80 3.66 -6.38
C HIS A 183 15.46 3.62 -7.11
N GLY A 184 15.00 4.78 -7.55
CA GLY A 184 13.70 4.87 -8.19
C GLY A 184 13.12 6.27 -8.20
N LEU A 185 11.83 6.34 -8.46
CA LEU A 185 11.08 7.58 -8.64
C LEU A 185 9.75 7.50 -7.90
N LEU A 186 9.36 8.63 -7.31
CA LEU A 186 8.03 8.84 -6.77
C LEU A 186 7.24 9.68 -7.79
N PHE A 187 6.01 9.28 -8.09
CA PHE A 187 5.10 9.97 -9.00
C PHE A 187 3.84 10.37 -8.29
N LYS A 188 3.28 11.52 -8.69
CA LYS A 188 2.07 12.07 -8.08
C LYS A 188 1.06 12.54 -9.11
N GLY A 189 -0.21 12.40 -8.75
CA GLY A 189 -1.35 12.95 -9.45
C GLY A 189 -1.72 12.18 -10.70
N TYR A 190 -2.75 12.66 -11.39
CA TYR A 190 -3.26 12.04 -12.61
C TYR A 190 -2.31 12.20 -13.81
N THR A 191 -1.32 13.09 -13.73
CA THR A 191 -0.33 13.30 -14.78
C THR A 191 0.93 12.45 -14.63
N PHE A 192 0.99 11.58 -13.61
CA PHE A 192 2.19 10.78 -13.29
C PHE A 192 3.46 11.64 -13.17
N GLN A 193 3.32 12.87 -12.65
CA GLN A 193 4.44 13.80 -12.55
C GLN A 193 5.44 13.28 -11.52
N LYS A 194 6.73 13.29 -11.88
CA LYS A 194 7.81 12.99 -10.95
C LYS A 194 7.75 13.98 -9.77
N ALA A 195 7.57 13.45 -8.57
CA ALA A 195 7.56 14.19 -7.32
C ALA A 195 8.92 14.14 -6.62
N ASP A 196 9.56 12.96 -6.58
CA ASP A 196 10.85 12.78 -5.93
C ASP A 196 11.65 11.62 -6.58
N ALA A 197 12.90 11.45 -6.17
CA ALA A 197 13.77 10.35 -6.59
C ALA A 197 14.48 9.69 -5.40
N PHE A 198 14.56 8.36 -5.45
CA PHE A 198 15.35 7.55 -4.53
C PHE A 198 16.70 7.27 -5.20
N MET A 199 17.80 7.50 -4.48
CA MET A 199 19.15 7.47 -5.02
C MET A 199 20.11 6.81 -4.02
N GLY A 200 20.28 5.49 -4.14
CA GLY A 200 21.40 4.76 -3.55
C GLY A 200 21.41 4.67 -2.02
N LYS A 201 20.32 5.06 -1.34
CA LYS A 201 20.21 5.00 0.12
C LYS A 201 19.41 3.78 0.55
N VAL A 202 19.61 3.35 1.79
CA VAL A 202 18.78 2.31 2.42
C VAL A 202 17.32 2.77 2.44
N MET A 203 16.39 1.85 2.15
CA MET A 203 14.97 2.17 2.02
C MET A 203 14.36 2.89 3.23
N SER A 204 14.83 2.58 4.44
CA SER A 204 14.38 3.23 5.68
C SER A 204 14.61 4.75 5.70
N GLN A 205 15.50 5.28 4.85
CA GLN A 205 15.72 6.71 4.68
C GLN A 205 14.64 7.40 3.81
N TYR A 206 13.70 6.63 3.26
CA TYR A 206 12.56 7.11 2.48
C TYR A 206 11.25 6.73 3.19
N PRO A 207 10.81 7.49 4.22
CA PRO A 207 9.72 7.08 5.10
C PRO A 207 8.39 6.80 4.39
N GLU A 208 8.06 7.58 3.36
CA GLU A 208 6.82 7.39 2.59
C GLU A 208 6.79 6.02 1.90
N LEU A 209 7.90 5.63 1.27
CA LEU A 209 8.09 4.33 0.63
C LEU A 209 8.15 3.21 1.67
N TYR A 210 9.01 3.37 2.67
CA TYR A 210 9.28 2.35 3.70
C TYR A 210 8.02 2.00 4.50
N TYR A 211 7.26 2.99 4.97
CA TYR A 211 6.05 2.72 5.74
C TYR A 211 4.91 2.18 4.89
N ALA A 212 4.80 2.61 3.62
CA ALA A 212 3.83 2.01 2.70
C ALA A 212 4.15 0.53 2.44
N LEU A 213 5.43 0.17 2.36
CA LEU A 213 5.86 -1.22 2.21
C LEU A 213 5.54 -2.04 3.45
N LYS A 214 5.96 -1.57 4.64
CA LYS A 214 5.74 -2.27 5.92
C LYS A 214 4.26 -2.48 6.24
N ARG A 215 3.41 -1.52 5.87
CA ARG A 215 1.95 -1.64 5.92
C ARG A 215 1.41 -2.84 5.14
N LEU A 216 2.03 -3.17 4.01
CA LEU A 216 1.61 -4.28 3.17
C LEU A 216 2.23 -5.60 3.67
N GLU A 217 3.52 -5.57 3.99
CA GLU A 217 4.29 -6.73 4.47
C GLU A 217 3.68 -7.38 5.71
N ARG A 218 3.10 -6.60 6.64
CA ARG A 218 2.44 -7.13 7.85
C ARG A 218 1.40 -8.23 7.58
N HIS A 219 0.87 -8.31 6.36
CA HIS A 219 -0.17 -9.27 5.98
C HIS A 219 0.40 -10.65 5.61
N PHE A 220 1.70 -10.77 5.37
CA PHE A 220 2.33 -12.01 4.89
C PHE A 220 3.75 -12.26 5.40
N ILE A 221 4.43 -11.27 6.00
CA ILE A 221 5.68 -11.44 6.74
C ILE A 221 5.35 -11.57 8.23
N ASP A 222 5.99 -12.53 8.90
CA ASP A 222 5.83 -12.71 10.34
C ASP A 222 6.40 -11.48 11.09
N LEU A 223 5.57 -10.85 11.91
CA LEU A 223 5.93 -9.70 12.74
C LEU A 223 7.12 -10.00 13.67
N LYS A 224 7.30 -11.26 14.09
CA LYS A 224 8.45 -11.66 14.92
C LYS A 224 9.78 -11.58 14.18
N SER A 225 9.74 -11.71 12.86
CA SER A 225 10.91 -11.60 11.98
C SER A 225 11.12 -10.19 11.41
N ASP A 226 10.12 -9.30 11.54
CA ASP A 226 10.20 -7.95 10.99
C ASP A 226 11.10 -7.03 11.84
N PRO A 227 12.21 -6.49 11.29
CA PRO A 227 13.15 -5.68 12.07
C PRO A 227 12.54 -4.40 12.64
N LEU A 228 11.63 -3.74 11.90
CA LEU A 228 10.98 -2.52 12.36
C LEU A 228 10.10 -2.80 13.59
N TYR A 229 9.36 -3.91 13.55
CA TYR A 229 8.53 -4.33 14.67
C TYR A 229 9.38 -4.64 15.91
N GLN A 230 10.46 -5.41 15.75
CA GLN A 230 11.37 -5.76 16.85
C GLN A 230 12.01 -4.51 17.48
N GLU A 231 12.53 -3.60 16.65
CA GLU A 231 13.12 -2.34 17.12
C GLU A 231 12.10 -1.46 17.87
N LEU A 232 10.87 -1.40 17.37
CA LEU A 232 9.81 -0.62 18.00
C LEU A 232 9.39 -1.20 19.37
N VAL A 233 9.22 -2.53 19.44
CA VAL A 233 8.92 -3.23 20.70
C VAL A 233 10.03 -2.99 21.71
N ALA A 234 11.30 -3.21 21.33
CA ALA A 234 12.45 -3.00 22.20
C ALA A 234 12.57 -1.54 22.67
N LEU A 235 12.28 -0.57 21.78
CA LEU A 235 12.27 0.84 22.12
C LEU A 235 11.18 1.17 23.16
N LEU A 236 9.96 0.66 22.96
CA LEU A 236 8.84 0.89 23.87
C LEU A 236 9.04 0.19 25.22
N GLU A 237 9.59 -1.01 25.24
CA GLU A 237 9.94 -1.72 26.48
C GLU A 237 11.01 -0.97 27.27
N LYS A 238 12.09 -0.55 26.60
CA LYS A 238 13.14 0.26 27.22
C LYS A 238 12.59 1.58 27.75
N ALA A 239 11.76 2.28 26.98
CA ALA A 239 11.11 3.51 27.40
C ALA A 239 10.22 3.29 28.63
N ASN A 240 9.40 2.22 28.64
CA ASN A 240 8.57 1.86 29.78
C ASN A 240 9.40 1.59 31.03
N ALA A 241 10.51 0.84 30.91
CA ALA A 241 11.40 0.55 32.03
C ALA A 241 12.07 1.82 32.58
N MET A 242 12.49 2.74 31.70
CA MET A 242 13.17 3.98 32.09
C MET A 242 12.23 5.08 32.56
N ALA A 243 10.93 5.05 32.21
CA ALA A 243 9.96 6.09 32.57
C ALA A 243 9.79 6.28 34.09
N ALA A 244 10.21 5.31 34.91
CA ALA A 244 10.22 5.44 36.37
C ALA A 244 11.45 6.20 36.92
N SER A 245 12.45 6.48 36.09
CA SER A 245 13.68 7.16 36.48
C SER A 245 13.53 8.69 36.31
N PRO A 246 13.92 9.51 37.29
CA PRO A 246 13.78 10.98 37.24
C PRO A 246 14.81 11.66 36.31
N HIS A 247 15.42 10.94 35.38
CA HIS A 247 16.45 11.47 34.50
C HIS A 247 15.83 12.19 33.27
N PRO A 248 16.26 13.40 32.90
CA PRO A 248 15.70 14.14 31.76
C PRO A 248 15.73 13.38 30.43
N GLU A 249 16.76 12.56 30.21
CA GLU A 249 16.86 11.72 29.01
C GLU A 249 15.81 10.60 28.98
N ALA A 250 15.36 10.11 30.13
CA ALA A 250 14.33 9.08 30.22
C ALA A 250 12.98 9.64 29.75
N THR A 251 12.63 10.87 30.16
CA THR A 251 11.42 11.56 29.70
C THR A 251 11.45 11.78 28.19
N ARG A 252 12.55 12.30 27.65
CA ARG A 252 12.67 12.53 26.19
C ARG A 252 12.57 11.22 25.39
N LEU A 253 13.18 10.15 25.89
CA LEU A 253 13.09 8.83 25.28
C LEU A 253 11.65 8.32 25.31
N ALA A 254 10.96 8.48 26.44
CA ALA A 254 9.58 8.05 26.62
C ALA A 254 8.61 8.77 25.68
N GLU A 255 8.72 10.10 25.56
CA GLU A 255 7.92 10.89 24.61
C GLU A 255 8.18 10.48 23.16
N THR A 256 9.45 10.32 22.80
CA THR A 256 9.84 9.91 21.44
C THR A 256 9.33 8.51 21.10
N ALA A 257 9.46 7.57 22.03
CA ALA A 257 9.00 6.19 21.88
C ALA A 257 7.47 6.14 21.78
N LEU A 258 6.77 6.90 22.63
CA LEU A 258 5.31 7.00 22.61
C LEU A 258 4.81 7.52 21.26
N GLN A 259 5.39 8.62 20.76
CA GLN A 259 5.01 9.20 19.47
C GLN A 259 5.23 8.21 18.32
N LYS A 260 6.38 7.53 18.30
CA LYS A 260 6.67 6.49 17.29
C LYS A 260 5.70 5.32 17.39
N GLY A 261 5.41 4.84 18.60
CA GLY A 261 4.46 3.75 18.84
C GLY A 261 3.05 4.09 18.39
N GLN A 262 2.55 5.28 18.72
CA GLN A 262 1.23 5.76 18.29
C GLN A 262 1.14 5.87 16.75
N LEU A 263 2.17 6.41 16.10
CA LEU A 263 2.22 6.48 14.64
C LEU A 263 2.27 5.10 14.00
N ALA A 264 3.03 4.16 14.55
CA ALA A 264 3.12 2.80 14.06
C ALA A 264 1.79 2.03 14.24
N LEU A 265 1.13 2.14 15.40
CA LEU A 265 -0.18 1.54 15.63
C LEU A 265 -1.24 2.09 14.66
N LYS A 266 -1.25 3.41 14.46
CA LYS A 266 -2.22 4.06 13.58
C LYS A 266 -2.02 3.67 12.11
N ASN A 267 -0.76 3.63 11.66
CA ASN A 267 -0.46 3.57 10.24
C ASN A 267 -0.01 2.18 9.77
N ILE A 268 0.72 1.42 10.58
CA ILE A 268 1.41 0.18 10.16
C ILE A 268 0.84 -1.07 10.84
N PHE A 269 0.61 -1.06 12.14
CA PHE A 269 0.19 -2.24 12.92
C PHE A 269 -1.15 -2.01 13.66
N PRO A 270 -2.24 -1.74 12.93
CA PRO A 270 -3.54 -1.54 13.55
C PRO A 270 -3.98 -2.83 14.24
N ASN A 271 -4.55 -2.69 15.43
CA ASN A 271 -5.05 -3.78 16.26
C ASN A 271 -3.97 -4.74 16.80
N ASP A 272 -2.68 -4.37 16.72
CA ASP A 272 -1.63 -5.14 17.40
C ASP A 272 -1.77 -5.01 18.92
N LYS A 273 -2.06 -6.13 19.58
CA LYS A 273 -2.34 -6.18 21.02
C LYS A 273 -1.13 -5.81 21.87
N LEU A 274 0.07 -6.26 21.46
CA LEU A 274 1.30 -6.02 22.22
C LEU A 274 1.71 -4.55 22.14
N LEU A 275 1.76 -4.00 20.94
CA LEU A 275 2.06 -2.57 20.74
C LEU A 275 1.03 -1.69 21.43
N THR A 276 -0.26 -2.06 21.39
CA THR A 276 -1.32 -1.32 22.09
C THR A 276 -1.06 -1.32 23.59
N LEU A 277 -0.75 -2.47 24.19
CA LEU A 277 -0.41 -2.57 25.62
C LEU A 277 0.81 -1.72 25.98
N LEU A 278 1.89 -1.80 25.19
CA LEU A 278 3.13 -1.06 25.45
C LEU A 278 2.95 0.45 25.34
N VAL A 279 2.19 0.92 24.34
CA VAL A 279 1.86 2.34 24.13
C VAL A 279 0.98 2.85 25.24
N THR A 280 -0.11 2.15 25.59
CA THR A 280 -1.02 2.56 26.67
C THR A 280 -0.31 2.60 28.02
N ASN A 281 0.57 1.64 28.31
CA ASN A 281 1.36 1.64 29.55
C ASN A 281 2.33 2.84 29.61
N LEU A 282 2.97 3.17 28.49
CA LEU A 282 3.91 4.29 28.44
C LEU A 282 3.19 5.63 28.55
N GLU A 283 2.05 5.77 27.89
CA GLU A 283 1.16 6.93 28.00
C GLU A 283 0.71 7.13 29.44
N TYR A 284 0.23 6.08 30.12
CA TYR A 284 -0.12 6.13 31.53
C TYR A 284 1.05 6.62 32.39
N ARG A 285 2.27 6.09 32.19
CA ARG A 285 3.44 6.49 32.98
C ARG A 285 3.89 7.93 32.76
N ILE A 286 3.73 8.46 31.54
CA ILE A 286 4.06 9.85 31.22
C ILE A 286 2.99 10.80 31.81
N THR A 287 1.72 10.41 31.78
CA THR A 287 0.61 11.27 32.21
C THR A 287 0.36 11.22 33.72
N ASP A 288 0.50 10.04 34.36
CA ASP A 288 0.23 9.79 35.79
C ASP A 288 1.48 9.84 36.69
N GLY A 289 2.37 10.80 36.44
CA GLY A 289 3.30 11.31 37.46
C GLY A 289 2.62 11.92 38.71
N ARG A 290 1.28 11.81 38.87
CA ARG A 290 0.54 12.08 40.10
C ARG A 290 -0.21 10.81 40.53
N PRO A 291 0.00 10.30 41.75
CA PRO A 291 -0.73 9.15 42.22
C PRO A 291 -2.19 9.56 42.53
N GLN A 292 -3.14 9.18 41.68
CA GLN A 292 -4.48 8.90 42.16
C GLN A 292 -4.65 7.40 42.23
N ARG A 293 -4.50 6.87 43.46
CA ARG A 293 -5.09 5.56 43.76
C ARG A 293 -6.58 5.67 43.43
N PRO A 294 -7.20 4.66 42.79
CA PRO A 294 -8.64 4.58 42.77
C PRO A 294 -9.12 4.52 44.23
N SER A 295 -9.75 5.60 44.68
CA SER A 295 -10.48 5.61 45.93
C SER A 295 -11.61 4.59 45.82
N LEU A 296 -11.43 3.45 46.47
CA LEU A 296 -12.54 2.59 46.88
C LEU A 296 -13.33 3.33 47.99
N GLN A 297 -14.10 4.34 47.59
CA GLN A 297 -15.14 5.02 48.36
C GLN A 297 -16.20 5.49 47.35
N GLY A 298 -17.46 5.07 47.38
CA GLY A 298 -18.15 4.23 48.33
C GLY A 298 -19.29 3.47 47.65
N LYS A 299 -19.62 2.32 48.24
CA LYS A 299 -20.93 1.71 48.08
C LYS A 299 -21.98 2.73 48.57
N PRO A 300 -23.12 2.91 47.88
CA PRO A 300 -24.27 3.55 48.50
C PRO A 300 -24.74 2.66 49.66
N GLU A 301 -24.76 3.22 50.87
CA GLU A 301 -25.44 2.61 52.02
C GLU A 301 -26.92 2.43 51.68
N GLU A 302 -27.40 1.19 51.83
CA GLU A 302 -28.83 0.88 51.82
C GLU A 302 -29.50 1.56 53.02
N PRO A 303 -30.63 2.27 52.85
CA PRO A 303 -31.31 2.89 53.97
C PRO A 303 -32.04 1.83 54.82
N CYS A 304 -31.69 1.79 56.11
CA CYS A 304 -32.40 1.06 57.15
C CYS A 304 -33.92 1.38 57.14
N PRO A 305 -34.81 0.38 57.31
CA PRO A 305 -36.25 0.61 57.38
C PRO A 305 -36.63 1.24 58.72
N SER A 306 -37.35 2.36 58.65
CA SER A 306 -37.90 3.05 59.81
C SER A 306 -39.03 2.26 60.46
N LEU A 307 -38.88 2.00 61.76
CA LEU A 307 -39.93 1.48 62.64
C LEU A 307 -41.04 2.53 62.78
N ARG A 308 -42.28 2.11 62.50
CA ARG A 308 -43.50 2.88 62.81
C ARG A 308 -43.72 2.91 64.33
N PRO A 309 -44.14 4.05 64.91
CA PRO A 309 -44.67 4.05 66.26
C PRO A 309 -46.11 3.53 66.26
N LEU A 310 -46.41 2.69 67.26
CA LEU A 310 -47.75 2.30 67.66
C LEU A 310 -48.43 3.47 68.35
N THR A 311 -49.48 4.01 67.72
CA THR A 311 -50.75 4.48 68.33
C THR A 311 -51.71 4.83 67.21
#